data_AF-A0A0S1XF48-F1
#
_entry.id   AF-A0A0S1XF48-F1
#
_cell.length_a   1.000
_cell.length_b   1.000
_cell.length_c   1.000
_cell.angle_alpha   90.00
_cell.angle_beta   90.00
_cell.angle_gamma   90.00
#
_symmetry.space_group_name_H-M   'P 1'
#
loop_
_entity.id
_entity.type
_entity.pdbx_description
1 polymer ?
#
loop_
_entity_poly.entity_id
_entity_poly.type
_entity_poly.pdbx_seq_one_letter_code
_entity_poly.pdbx_strand_id
1 'polypeptide(L)' 'MYNSFESIVKFLSSLRDFVLMYGGTLILVTNPSAWSEKEWALLKRLLS' A
#
# COMPACT_ATOMS: atom_id res chain seq x y z
N MET A 1 12.85 -15.36 -6.90
CA MET A 1 12.28 -14.34 -7.82
C MET A 1 11.34 -13.48 -7.00
N TYR A 2 11.54 -12.16 -7.05
CA TYR A 2 10.97 -11.17 -6.13
C TYR A 2 9.43 -11.20 -6.10
N ASN A 3 8.83 -11.36 -4.92
CA ASN A 3 7.43 -11.03 -4.68
C ASN A 3 7.26 -9.50 -4.74
N SER A 4 7.19 -8.94 -5.95
CA SER A 4 7.12 -7.49 -6.21
C SER A 4 6.01 -6.80 -5.40
N PHE A 5 4.84 -7.43 -5.31
CA PHE A 5 3.72 -6.91 -4.53
C PHE A 5 3.97 -6.91 -3.02
N GLU A 6 4.54 -7.99 -2.47
CA GLU A 6 4.78 -8.10 -1.02
C GLU A 6 5.78 -7.04 -0.54
N SER A 7 6.82 -6.78 -1.33
CA SER A 7 7.79 -5.71 -1.06
C SER A 7 7.13 -4.33 -1.09
N ILE A 8 6.23 -4.07 -2.06
CA ILE A 8 5.48 -2.81 -2.15
C ILE A 8 4.57 -2.64 -0.93
N VAL A 9 3.83 -3.67 -0.52
CA VAL A 9 2.93 -3.60 0.64
C VAL A 9 3.70 -3.34 1.93
N LYS A 10 4.84 -4.01 2.13
CA LYS A 10 5.70 -3.75 3.30
C LYS A 10 6.19 -2.31 3.34
N PHE A 11 6.66 -1.80 2.20
CA PHE A 11 7.09 -0.40 2.08
C PHE A 11 5.94 0.58 2.38
N LEU A 12 4.77 0.38 1.77
CA LEU A 12 3.60 1.23 1.99
C LEU A 12 3.12 1.18 3.44
N SER A 13 3.22 0.03 4.10
CA SER A 13 2.90 -0.11 5.53
C SER A 13 3.84 0.73 6.39
N SER A 14 5.16 0.59 6.20
CA SER A 14 6.15 1.38 6.94
C SER A 14 6.01 2.88 6.67
N LEU A 15 5.67 3.27 5.45
CA LEU A 15 5.43 4.67 5.09
C LEU A 15 4.15 5.20 5.75
N ARG A 16 3.06 4.42 5.78
CA ARG A 16 1.82 4.77 6.50
C ARG A 16 2.15 5.06 7.97
N ASP A 17 2.85 4.13 8.63
CA ASP A 17 3.19 4.25 10.05
C ASP A 17 4.03 5.51 10.31
N PHE A 18 5.03 5.77 9.46
CA PHE A 18 5.85 6.97 9.54
C PHE A 18 5.01 8.23 9.39
N VAL A 19 4.18 8.34 8.35
CA VAL A 19 3.42 9.57 8.09
C VAL A 19 2.38 9.81 9.20
N LEU A 20 1.73 8.76 9.73
CA LEU A 20 0.81 8.87 10.87
C LEU A 20 1.51 9.34 12.15
N MET A 21 2.75 8.89 12.40
CA MET A 21 3.54 9.31 13.57
C MET A 21 3.76 10.83 13.60
N TYR A 22 3.85 11.47 12.44
CA TYR A 22 4.06 12.93 12.30
C TYR A 22 2.78 13.70 11.96
N GLY A 23 1.59 13.09 12.10
CA GLY A 23 0.31 13.76 11.86
C GLY A 23 0.01 14.05 10.38
N GLY A 24 0.70 13.39 9.45
CA GLY A 24 0.46 13.52 8.03
C GLY A 24 -0.61 12.56 7.49
N THR A 25 -0.76 12.51 6.16
CA THR A 25 -1.64 11.56 5.46
C THR A 25 -0.92 10.95 4.27
N LEU A 26 -1.01 9.63 4.12
CA LEU A 26 -0.52 8.91 2.94
C LEU A 26 -1.64 8.81 1.89
N ILE A 27 -1.41 9.36 0.70
CA ILE A 27 -2.33 9.28 -0.44
C ILE A 27 -1.68 8.40 -1.52
N LEU A 28 -2.33 7.28 -1.87
CA LEU A 28 -1.90 6.43 -2.97
C LEU A 28 -2.82 6.62 -4.19
N VAL A 29 -2.25 7.09 -5.29
CA VAL A 29 -2.94 7.19 -6.58
C VAL A 29 -2.46 6.05 -7.48
N THR A 30 -3.37 5.15 -7.83
CA THR A 30 -3.08 4.00 -8.70
C THR A 30 -4.32 3.61 -9.51
N ASN A 31 -4.10 2.97 -10.66
CA ASN A 31 -5.17 2.34 -11.42
C ASN A 31 -5.53 0.96 -10.81
N PRO A 32 -6.80 0.68 -10.45
CA PRO A 32 -7.22 -0.65 -9.99
C PRO A 32 -6.86 -1.79 -10.97
N SER A 33 -6.83 -1.52 -12.27
CA SER A 33 -6.50 -2.52 -13.29
C SER A 33 -5.02 -2.93 -13.31
N ALA A 34 -4.16 -2.23 -12.57
CA ALA A 34 -2.74 -2.58 -12.42
C ALA A 34 -2.52 -3.69 -11.38
N TRP A 35 -3.58 -4.12 -10.68
CA TRP A 35 -3.51 -5.09 -9.59
C TRP A 35 -4.44 -6.27 -9.88
N SER A 36 -4.06 -7.46 -9.41
CA SER A 36 -5.04 -8.55 -9.28
C SER A 36 -6.10 -8.20 -8.23
N GLU A 37 -7.25 -8.88 -8.27
CA GLU A 37 -8.32 -8.68 -7.28
C GLU A 37 -7.84 -8.85 -5.84
N LYS A 38 -6.95 -9.83 -5.61
CA LYS A 38 -6.35 -10.10 -4.30
C LYS A 38 -5.45 -8.96 -3.83
N GLU A 39 -4.59 -8.47 -4.71
CA GLU A 39 -3.67 -7.37 -4.42
C GLU A 39 -4.44 -6.06 -4.18
N TRP A 40 -5.49 -5.81 -4.96
CA TRP A 40 -6.37 -4.67 -4.79
C TRP A 40 -7.10 -4.69 -3.43
N ALA A 41 -7.62 -5.85 -3.03
CA ALA A 41 -8.26 -6.02 -1.73
C ALA A 41 -7.27 -5.75 -0.57
N LEU A 42 -6.02 -6.23 -0.70
CA LEU A 42 -4.96 -6.00 0.28
C LEU A 42 -4.56 -4.52 0.37
N LEU A 43 -4.41 -3.83 -0.77
CA LEU A 43 -4.11 -2.39 -0.81
C LEU A 43 -5.22 -1.55 -0.17
N LYS A 44 -6.49 -1.84 -0.47
CA LYS A 44 -7.62 -1.14 0.16
C LYS A 44 -7.64 -1.32 1.68
N ARG A 45 -7.35 -2.53 2.17
CA ARG A 45 -7.26 -2.80 3.62
C ARG A 45 -6.07 -2.10 4.27
N LEU A 46 -4.96 -1.94 3.54
CA LEU A 46 -3.78 -1.24 4.05
C LEU A 46 -4.00 0.27 4.19
N LEU A 47 -4.90 0.85 3.40
CA LEU A 47 -5.14 2.29 3.34
C LEU A 47 -6.43 2.74 4.05
N SER A 48 -7.29 1.79 4.46
CA SER A 48 -8.40 2.02 5.40
C SER A 48 -7.91 2.19 6.83
#